data_AF-A0A3M2EMV0-F1
#
_entry.id   AF-A0A3M2EMV0-F1
#
_cell.length_a   1.000
_cell.length_b   1.000
_cell.length_c   1.000
_cell.angle_alpha   90.00
_cell.angle_beta   90.00
_cell.angle_gamma   90.00
#
_symmetry.space_group_name_H-M   'P 1'
#
loop_
_entity.id
_entity.type
_entity.pdbx_description
1 polymer ?
#
loop_
_entity_poly.entity_id
_entity_poly.type
_entity_poly.pdbx_seq_one_letter_code
_entity_poly.pdbx_strand_id
1 'polypeptide(L)'
;MTRLTDIAKHVTEPDPADLLYIVDVSDLSDGPSGSSGFTTPADLLRNTPLCYATRAEAEAAQVPAGAAHIFVGTLAYREDPAGTALTTADGRNWSPDGRVTYEHWGAVGDGVTDDSDAIIACHRWCLFNRATCEPIGATYAVTKRILTYDVAADGPGLEFHLRGAGKGQTVFRIAGHISDSLFYITGDTSAPNRSRAINWSFSDFQVVSDGLVDADVFRIDIATSIEFHDVGIYNCRGTALRARELWDSQIEISVVECGDDGTGTGPGTRNKYAIEIDNYFGSSAPDLGSNNLDFTPRFQVEASRYIQVYLGRYTKQVMFSGKFHGRLNGTLALPHVLMDGAYRNMFYGCVFTVCADVCIRTTDASGTVPFNNSFIGNHFDSTGPACIELNAAQRNVVVGNVMINATAGVHLVSGSNGNVIHSNVIMNGGEEYRIDTLTAMDPLQVPRSIEITGKGSSLVLTDANGTPRTLTVGTDGRLRVDGIPV
;
A
#
# COMPACT_ATOMS: atom_id res chain seq x y z
N MET A 1 25.99 65.98 6.26
CA MET A 1 26.46 65.54 7.59
C MET A 1 27.97 65.42 7.57
N THR A 2 28.70 65.89 8.60
CA THR A 2 30.17 65.95 8.56
C THR A 2 30.86 65.37 9.79
N ARG A 3 30.14 64.67 10.70
CA ARG A 3 30.74 63.98 11.85
C ARG A 3 30.20 62.56 12.02
N LEU A 4 31.08 61.62 12.33
CA LEU A 4 30.78 60.18 12.49
C LEU A 4 29.71 59.90 13.57
N THR A 5 29.63 60.77 14.58
CA THR A 5 28.65 60.69 15.68
C THR A 5 27.21 60.96 15.22
N ASP A 6 27.04 61.73 14.14
CA ASP A 6 25.71 62.04 13.59
C ASP A 6 25.18 60.86 12.76
N ILE A 7 26.09 60.06 12.17
CA ILE A 7 25.77 58.83 11.43
C ILE A 7 25.32 57.73 12.39
N ALA A 8 25.98 57.57 13.53
CA ALA A 8 25.64 56.54 14.51
C ALA A 8 24.25 56.75 15.15
N LYS A 9 23.80 58.00 15.26
CA LYS A 9 22.49 58.35 15.83
C LYS A 9 21.32 58.06 14.87
N HIS A 10 21.53 58.15 13.56
CA HIS A 10 20.51 57.86 12.53
C HIS A 10 20.35 56.35 12.25
N VAL A 11 21.38 55.54 12.48
CA VAL A 11 21.28 54.08 12.30
C VAL A 11 20.42 53.42 13.40
N THR A 12 20.37 54.00 14.60
CA THR A 12 19.59 53.46 15.73
C THR A 12 18.13 53.90 15.77
N GLU A 13 17.76 54.99 15.09
CA GLU A 13 16.39 55.54 15.01
C GLU A 13 16.15 56.16 13.61
N PRO A 14 15.80 55.35 12.58
CA PRO A 14 15.67 55.86 11.21
C PRO A 14 14.35 56.60 10.96
N ASP A 15 14.42 57.73 10.25
CA ASP A 15 13.26 58.48 9.74
C ASP A 15 12.79 57.87 8.40
N PRO A 16 11.47 57.72 8.13
CA PRO A 16 10.95 57.26 6.84
C PRO A 16 11.40 58.07 5.61
N ALA A 17 11.87 59.31 5.80
CA ALA A 17 12.40 60.15 4.73
C ALA A 17 13.93 60.01 4.51
N ASP A 18 14.63 59.22 5.32
CA ASP A 18 16.08 59.07 5.21
C ASP A 18 16.48 58.22 3.99
N LEU A 19 17.14 58.85 3.02
CA LEU A 19 17.79 58.17 1.89
C LEU A 19 19.22 57.77 2.30
N LEU A 20 19.45 56.47 2.47
CA LEU A 20 20.79 55.92 2.70
C LEU A 20 21.60 56.03 1.40
N TYR A 21 22.56 56.96 1.36
CA TYR A 21 23.52 57.05 0.26
C TYR A 21 24.66 56.06 0.48
N ILE A 22 24.61 54.89 -0.17
CA ILE A 22 25.81 54.06 -0.32
C ILE A 22 26.62 54.65 -1.47
N VAL A 23 27.72 55.33 -1.13
CA VAL A 23 28.74 55.67 -2.11
C VAL A 23 29.52 54.39 -2.40
N ASP A 24 29.32 53.81 -3.58
CA ASP A 24 30.23 52.80 -4.09
C ASP A 24 31.59 53.46 -4.34
N VAL A 25 32.57 53.16 -3.51
CA VAL A 25 33.93 53.72 -3.59
C VAL A 25 34.85 52.80 -4.40
N SER A 26 34.33 51.77 -5.07
CA SER A 26 35.16 50.77 -5.76
C SER A 26 35.59 51.15 -7.17
N ASP A 27 35.11 52.27 -7.74
CA ASP A 27 35.56 52.75 -9.04
C ASP A 27 36.03 54.20 -9.00
N LEU A 28 37.33 54.37 -8.76
CA LEU A 28 38.02 55.67 -8.88
C LEU A 28 38.67 55.84 -10.27
N SER A 29 38.42 54.94 -11.22
CA SER A 29 39.16 54.91 -12.50
C SER A 29 38.47 55.60 -13.67
N ASP A 30 37.14 55.63 -13.74
CA ASP A 30 36.44 56.14 -14.92
C ASP A 30 35.45 57.27 -14.58
N GLY A 31 35.40 58.27 -15.46
CA GLY A 31 34.68 59.54 -15.29
C GLY A 31 33.15 59.44 -15.15
N PRO A 32 32.43 60.59 -15.13
CA PRO A 32 31.08 60.72 -14.59
C PRO A 32 29.97 60.19 -15.53
N SER A 33 30.03 58.91 -15.88
CA SER A 33 28.98 58.21 -16.65
C SER A 33 28.56 56.87 -16.03
N GLY A 34 28.97 56.57 -14.80
CA GLY A 34 28.39 55.48 -14.03
C GLY A 34 26.92 55.81 -13.74
N SER A 35 25.99 55.04 -14.32
CA SER A 35 24.59 55.17 -13.96
C SER A 35 24.45 54.87 -12.47
N SER A 36 24.12 55.89 -11.68
CA SER A 36 23.65 55.70 -10.31
C SER A 36 22.31 54.98 -10.39
N GLY A 37 22.34 53.65 -10.48
CA GLY A 37 21.17 52.83 -10.24
C GLY A 37 20.77 53.05 -8.80
N PHE A 38 19.76 53.87 -8.58
CA PHE A 38 19.20 54.09 -7.26
C PHE A 38 18.58 52.77 -6.79
N THR A 39 19.31 51.99 -6.00
CA THR A 39 18.71 50.96 -5.17
C THR A 39 18.04 51.68 -4.00
N THR A 40 16.71 51.68 -3.97
CA THR A 40 16.00 52.07 -2.75
C THR A 40 16.38 51.12 -1.61
N PRO A 41 16.22 51.48 -0.32
CA PRO A 41 16.37 50.51 0.78
C PRO A 41 15.54 49.23 0.55
N ALA A 42 14.40 49.35 -0.14
CA ALA A 42 13.59 48.21 -0.57
C ALA A 42 14.29 47.31 -1.62
N ASP A 43 15.15 47.85 -2.47
CA ASP A 43 15.93 47.06 -3.45
C ASP A 43 17.15 46.35 -2.81
N LEU A 44 17.72 46.90 -1.73
CA LEU A 44 18.74 46.23 -0.92
C LEU A 44 18.15 45.12 -0.03
N LEU A 45 16.91 45.31 0.43
CA LEU A 45 16.17 44.31 1.21
C LEU A 45 15.50 43.25 0.33
N ARG A 46 15.26 43.50 -0.96
CA ARG A 46 14.66 42.53 -1.90
C ARG A 46 15.39 41.20 -1.98
N ASN A 47 16.70 41.18 -1.70
CA ASN A 47 17.54 40.00 -1.81
C ASN A 47 18.02 39.44 -0.46
N THR A 48 17.64 40.04 0.67
CA THR A 48 17.98 39.45 1.97
C THR A 48 16.84 38.53 2.40
N PRO A 49 17.09 37.22 2.57
CA PRO A 49 16.05 36.30 3.03
C PRO A 49 15.48 36.79 4.37
N LEU A 50 14.17 37.04 4.41
CA LEU A 50 13.51 37.41 5.65
C LEU A 50 13.26 36.13 6.46
N CYS A 51 13.96 36.00 7.58
CA CYS A 51 13.95 34.79 8.38
C CYS A 51 13.25 35.01 9.73
N TYR A 52 12.35 34.08 10.07
CA TYR A 52 11.71 33.96 11.38
C TYR A 52 12.22 32.68 12.05
N ALA A 53 12.45 32.71 13.37
CA ALA A 53 12.97 31.53 14.05
C ALA A 53 11.87 30.47 14.25
N THR A 54 10.63 30.92 14.48
CA THR A 54 9.49 30.04 14.71
C THR A 54 8.29 30.41 13.85
N ARG A 55 7.36 29.45 13.69
CA ARG A 55 6.10 29.67 13.00
C ARG A 55 5.25 30.76 13.66
N ALA A 56 5.17 30.74 15.00
CA ALA A 56 4.41 31.74 15.74
C ALA A 56 4.95 33.16 15.54
N GLU A 57 6.27 33.33 15.44
CA GLU A 57 6.89 34.62 15.09
C GLU A 57 6.51 35.07 13.68
N ALA A 58 6.53 34.17 12.70
CA ALA A 58 6.13 34.48 11.33
C ALA A 58 4.64 34.87 11.26
N GLU A 59 3.76 34.10 11.90
CA GLU A 59 2.31 34.37 11.96
C GLU A 59 2.01 35.74 12.59
N ALA A 60 2.77 36.17 13.59
CA ALA A 60 2.62 37.47 14.24
C ALA A 60 3.29 38.63 13.48
N ALA A 61 4.13 38.35 12.48
CA ALA A 61 4.93 39.36 11.80
C ALA A 61 4.12 40.18 10.79
N GLN A 62 4.40 41.49 10.75
CA GLN A 62 4.07 42.33 9.61
C GLN A 62 5.22 42.21 8.61
N VAL A 63 5.01 41.43 7.56
CA VAL A 63 6.06 41.21 6.57
C VAL A 63 6.29 42.53 5.79
N PRO A 64 7.53 42.96 5.49
CA PRO A 64 7.77 44.14 4.68
C PRO A 64 7.10 44.06 3.30
N ALA A 65 6.65 45.21 2.77
CA ALA A 65 6.08 45.29 1.44
C ALA A 65 7.14 44.91 0.38
N GLY A 66 6.78 44.02 -0.55
CA GLY A 66 7.68 43.56 -1.63
C GLY A 66 8.50 42.31 -1.30
N ALA A 67 8.43 41.77 -0.08
CA ALA A 67 8.98 40.45 0.22
C ALA A 67 8.14 39.36 -0.47
N ALA A 68 8.75 38.65 -1.42
CA ALA A 68 8.12 37.53 -2.14
C ALA A 68 8.48 36.15 -1.55
N HIS A 69 9.50 36.08 -0.68
CA HIS A 69 9.97 34.86 -0.04
C HIS A 69 10.29 35.12 1.43
N ILE A 70 10.01 34.15 2.29
CA ILE A 70 10.39 34.15 3.71
C ILE A 70 10.89 32.77 4.11
N PHE A 71 11.66 32.71 5.19
CA PHE A 71 12.08 31.48 5.84
C PHE A 71 11.52 31.40 7.26
N VAL A 72 11.04 30.24 7.66
CA VAL A 72 10.64 29.95 9.04
C VAL A 72 11.46 28.76 9.52
N GLY A 73 12.43 29.01 10.38
CA GLY A 73 13.49 28.03 10.68
C GLY A 73 14.22 27.62 9.39
N THR A 74 14.07 26.35 8.99
CA THR A 74 14.64 25.81 7.75
C THR A 74 13.63 25.70 6.60
N LEU A 75 12.38 26.10 6.82
CA LEU A 75 11.30 25.97 5.85
C LEU A 75 11.23 27.22 4.98
N ALA A 76 11.23 27.02 3.67
CA ALA A 76 11.17 28.10 2.69
C ALA A 76 9.73 28.30 2.21
N TYR A 77 9.30 29.55 2.15
CA TYR A 77 7.96 29.92 1.71
C TYR A 77 8.04 30.99 0.62
N ARG A 78 7.10 30.94 -0.32
CA ARG A 78 6.85 31.98 -1.31
C ARG A 78 5.46 32.56 -1.11
N GLU A 79 5.32 33.85 -1.40
CA GLU A 79 4.03 34.52 -1.37
C GLU A 79 3.09 33.87 -2.39
N ASP A 80 1.90 33.51 -1.95
CA ASP A 80 0.88 32.87 -2.77
C ASP A 80 -0.49 33.26 -2.21
N PRO A 81 -1.27 34.11 -2.90
CA PRO A 81 -2.59 34.51 -2.45
C PRO A 81 -3.55 33.33 -2.18
N ALA A 82 -3.38 32.21 -2.90
CA ALA A 82 -4.16 30.98 -2.71
C ALA A 82 -3.46 29.97 -1.76
N GLY A 83 -2.29 30.34 -1.22
CA GLY A 83 -1.50 29.53 -0.33
C GLY A 83 -2.21 29.24 0.98
N THR A 84 -1.95 28.08 1.55
CA THR A 84 -2.59 27.60 2.78
C THR A 84 -1.59 27.18 3.85
N ALA A 85 -0.29 27.26 3.56
CA ALA A 85 0.74 26.76 4.47
C ALA A 85 0.96 27.69 5.65
N LEU A 86 0.90 29.00 5.44
CA LEU A 86 1.08 30.01 6.48
C LEU A 86 0.32 31.29 6.10
N THR A 87 -0.26 31.95 7.11
CA THR A 87 -0.84 33.29 6.98
C THR A 87 -0.16 34.21 7.99
N THR A 88 0.38 35.33 7.54
CA THR A 88 1.06 36.32 8.38
C THR A 88 0.08 37.38 8.88
N ALA A 89 0.44 38.18 9.89
CA ALA A 89 -0.47 39.11 10.55
C ALA A 89 -0.98 40.25 9.64
N ASP A 90 -0.30 40.49 8.51
CA ASP A 90 -0.72 41.40 7.45
C ASP A 90 -1.74 40.78 6.47
N GLY A 91 -2.15 39.52 6.70
CA GLY A 91 -3.13 38.80 5.90
C GLY A 91 -2.57 38.15 4.64
N ARG A 92 -1.25 38.20 4.41
CA ARG A 92 -0.62 37.50 3.29
C ARG A 92 -0.55 36.00 3.52
N ASN A 93 -0.76 35.27 2.43
CA ASN A 93 -0.72 33.82 2.40
C ASN A 93 0.57 33.35 1.73
N TRP A 94 1.04 32.19 2.20
CA TRP A 94 2.31 31.64 1.79
C TRP A 94 2.16 30.15 1.48
N SER A 95 2.87 29.71 0.45
CA SER A 95 2.99 28.32 0.02
C SER A 95 4.44 27.85 0.16
N PRO A 96 4.70 26.53 0.25
CA PRO A 96 6.07 26.02 0.26
C PRO A 96 6.84 26.46 -1.00
N ASP A 97 8.09 26.83 -0.80
CA ASP A 97 9.01 27.17 -1.89
C ASP A 97 10.05 26.06 -2.06
N GLY A 98 9.75 25.13 -2.98
CA GLY A 98 10.56 23.93 -3.22
C GLY A 98 9.94 22.69 -2.61
N ARG A 99 10.69 21.98 -1.74
CA ARG A 99 10.27 20.71 -1.14
C ARG A 99 9.06 20.92 -0.22
N VAL A 100 7.98 20.19 -0.46
CA VAL A 100 6.74 20.28 0.32
C VAL A 100 6.77 19.29 1.48
N THR A 101 6.66 19.77 2.71
CA THR A 101 6.69 18.92 3.92
C THR A 101 5.54 19.28 4.87
N TYR A 102 5.17 18.37 5.77
CA TYR A 102 4.06 18.62 6.71
C TYR A 102 4.35 19.76 7.70
N GLU A 103 5.61 20.00 8.01
CA GLU A 103 6.06 21.08 8.91
C GLU A 103 5.72 22.46 8.33
N HIS A 104 5.56 22.58 7.00
CA HIS A 104 5.09 23.82 6.39
C HIS A 104 3.69 24.23 6.87
N TRP A 105 2.87 23.26 7.30
CA TRP A 105 1.55 23.45 7.91
C TRP A 105 1.55 23.26 9.44
N GLY A 106 2.73 23.18 10.06
CA GLY A 106 2.87 23.13 11.52
C GLY A 106 2.84 21.73 12.14
N ALA A 107 2.99 20.66 11.35
CA ALA A 107 3.23 19.34 11.91
C ALA A 107 4.53 19.32 12.73
N VAL A 108 4.53 18.58 13.84
CA VAL A 108 5.65 18.48 14.77
C VAL A 108 6.46 17.20 14.52
N GLY A 109 5.80 16.07 14.24
CA GLY A 109 6.49 14.82 13.94
C GLY A 109 7.21 14.18 15.14
N ASP A 110 6.76 14.47 16.37
CA ASP A 110 7.31 13.94 17.63
C ASP A 110 6.70 12.58 18.05
N GLY A 111 5.74 12.08 17.26
CA GLY A 111 5.00 10.87 17.50
C GLY A 111 4.00 10.97 18.64
N VAL A 112 3.71 12.16 19.18
CA VAL A 112 2.77 12.38 20.30
C VAL A 112 1.73 13.43 19.93
N THR A 113 2.16 14.57 19.40
CA THR A 113 1.32 15.67 18.94
C THR A 113 0.48 15.20 17.75
N ASP A 114 -0.82 15.49 17.77
CA ASP A 114 -1.71 15.14 16.66
C ASP A 114 -1.42 16.04 15.44
N ASP A 115 -0.78 15.45 14.45
CA ASP A 115 -0.35 16.10 13.22
C ASP A 115 -1.42 16.04 12.11
N SER A 116 -2.58 15.46 12.40
CA SER A 116 -3.58 15.15 11.37
C SER A 116 -4.03 16.37 10.56
N ASP A 117 -4.30 17.52 11.20
CA ASP A 117 -4.78 18.72 10.48
C ASP A 117 -3.72 19.31 9.55
N ALA A 118 -2.46 19.35 9.99
CA ALA A 118 -1.34 19.82 9.18
C ALA A 118 -1.13 18.90 7.96
N ILE A 119 -1.22 17.59 8.16
CA ILE A 119 -1.09 16.60 7.08
C ILE A 119 -2.26 16.71 6.09
N ILE A 120 -3.50 16.83 6.57
CA ILE A 120 -4.69 17.01 5.71
C ILE A 120 -4.53 18.27 4.85
N ALA A 121 -4.12 19.39 5.44
CA ALA A 121 -3.92 20.64 4.73
C ALA A 121 -2.80 20.53 3.68
N CYS A 122 -1.68 19.91 4.03
CA CYS A 122 -0.58 19.63 3.10
C CYS A 122 -1.03 18.74 1.93
N HIS A 123 -1.71 17.63 2.20
CA HIS A 123 -2.20 16.72 1.17
C HIS A 123 -3.20 17.40 0.23
N ARG A 124 -4.15 18.18 0.79
CA ARG A 124 -5.10 18.98 0.00
C ARG A 124 -4.36 19.94 -0.92
N TRP A 125 -3.37 20.68 -0.39
CA TRP A 125 -2.59 21.61 -1.20
C TRP A 125 -1.81 20.88 -2.32
N CYS A 126 -1.16 19.75 -2.01
CA CYS A 126 -0.43 18.95 -3.00
C CYS A 126 -1.33 18.44 -4.11
N LEU A 127 -2.53 17.94 -3.76
CA LEU A 127 -3.54 17.45 -4.70
C LEU A 127 -3.97 18.53 -5.70
N PHE A 128 -4.30 19.75 -5.24
CA PHE A 128 -4.76 20.82 -6.12
C PHE A 128 -3.64 21.54 -6.87
N ASN A 129 -2.40 21.52 -6.35
CA ASN A 129 -1.24 22.11 -7.00
C ASN A 129 -0.42 21.09 -7.81
N ARG A 130 -0.84 19.82 -7.85
CA ARG A 130 -0.11 18.71 -8.49
C ARG A 130 1.36 18.63 -8.05
N ALA A 131 1.58 18.85 -6.76
CA ALA A 131 2.90 18.78 -6.15
C ALA A 131 3.09 17.42 -5.47
N THR A 132 4.35 16.98 -5.38
CA THR A 132 4.70 15.80 -4.57
C THR A 132 4.82 16.21 -3.11
N CYS A 133 4.18 15.46 -2.22
CA CYS A 133 4.34 15.59 -0.78
C CYS A 133 5.57 14.79 -0.35
N GLU A 134 6.56 15.46 0.23
CA GLU A 134 7.87 14.89 0.57
C GLU A 134 8.22 15.11 2.06
N PRO A 135 7.46 14.53 3.01
CA PRO A 135 7.71 14.72 4.44
C PRO A 135 9.13 14.30 4.86
N ILE A 136 9.60 14.86 5.96
CA ILE A 136 10.91 14.51 6.51
C ILE A 136 10.85 13.17 7.26
N GLY A 137 12.01 12.69 7.71
CA GLY A 137 12.08 11.55 8.61
C GLY A 137 11.60 11.96 10.01
N ALA A 138 10.36 11.62 10.33
CA ALA A 138 9.70 11.88 11.61
C ALA A 138 8.55 10.90 11.86
N THR A 139 8.04 10.86 13.09
CA THR A 139 6.84 10.09 13.44
C THR A 139 5.67 11.03 13.62
N TYR A 140 4.67 10.96 12.76
CA TYR A 140 3.49 11.81 12.83
C TYR A 140 2.37 11.05 13.52
N ALA A 141 1.91 11.54 14.68
CA ALA A 141 0.74 10.94 15.32
C ALA A 141 -0.53 11.41 14.60
N VAL A 142 -1.40 10.47 14.25
CA VAL A 142 -2.63 10.76 13.51
C VAL A 142 -3.84 10.18 14.25
N THR A 143 -4.89 10.99 14.39
CA THR A 143 -6.12 10.63 15.12
C THR A 143 -7.34 10.58 14.21
N LYS A 144 -7.21 11.00 12.95
CA LYS A 144 -8.28 11.03 11.94
C LYS A 144 -7.74 10.71 10.55
N ARG A 145 -8.64 10.54 9.59
CA ARG A 145 -8.30 10.34 8.17
C ARG A 145 -7.46 11.50 7.65
N ILE A 146 -6.33 11.21 7.01
CA ILE A 146 -5.36 12.21 6.54
C ILE A 146 -5.36 12.44 5.04
N LEU A 147 -6.05 11.59 4.28
CA LEU A 147 -6.28 11.78 2.84
C LEU A 147 -7.72 11.40 2.50
N THR A 148 -8.40 12.32 1.82
CA THR A 148 -9.72 12.09 1.22
C THR A 148 -9.68 12.64 -0.19
N TYR A 149 -9.96 11.78 -1.17
CA TYR A 149 -10.25 12.17 -2.53
C TYR A 149 -11.52 11.49 -3.00
N ASP A 150 -12.44 12.29 -3.52
CA ASP A 150 -13.68 11.82 -4.12
C ASP A 150 -13.87 12.52 -5.46
N VAL A 151 -13.80 11.77 -6.57
CA VAL A 151 -13.98 12.31 -7.93
C VAL A 151 -15.29 13.09 -8.08
N ALA A 152 -16.36 12.70 -7.38
CA ALA A 152 -17.64 13.39 -7.45
C ALA A 152 -17.60 14.76 -6.74
N ALA A 153 -16.81 14.89 -5.68
CA ALA A 153 -16.70 16.12 -4.89
C ALA A 153 -15.56 17.05 -5.37
N ASP A 154 -14.40 16.49 -5.68
CA ASP A 154 -13.18 17.22 -6.02
C ASP A 154 -12.99 17.38 -7.54
N GLY A 155 -13.74 16.64 -8.34
CA GLY A 155 -13.61 16.59 -9.79
C GLY A 155 -12.58 15.55 -10.28
N PRO A 156 -12.65 15.16 -11.57
CA PRO A 156 -11.76 14.16 -12.15
C PRO A 156 -10.36 14.72 -12.46
N GLY A 157 -9.38 13.81 -12.60
CA GLY A 157 -8.05 14.13 -13.13
C GLY A 157 -7.11 14.85 -12.15
N LEU A 158 -7.37 14.70 -10.85
CA LEU A 158 -6.39 15.05 -9.82
C LEU A 158 -5.47 13.86 -9.55
N GLU A 159 -4.21 14.17 -9.29
CA GLU A 159 -3.12 13.22 -9.07
C GLU A 159 -2.48 13.55 -7.72
N PHE A 160 -1.93 12.55 -7.05
CA PHE A 160 -1.30 12.73 -5.76
C PHE A 160 -0.11 11.79 -5.59
N HIS A 161 1.00 12.37 -5.15
CA HIS A 161 2.26 11.66 -4.95
C HIS A 161 2.75 11.92 -3.53
N LEU A 162 2.89 10.87 -2.75
CA LEU A 162 3.49 10.89 -1.42
C LEU A 162 4.80 10.10 -1.44
N ARG A 163 5.88 10.76 -1.06
CA ARG A 163 7.21 10.16 -0.93
C ARG A 163 7.82 10.48 0.44
N GLY A 164 7.80 9.51 1.33
CA GLY A 164 8.47 9.65 2.62
C GLY A 164 10.00 9.60 2.51
N ALA A 165 10.67 9.71 3.65
CA ALA A 165 12.12 9.61 3.75
C ALA A 165 12.64 8.17 3.78
N GLY A 166 11.75 7.19 3.89
CA GLY A 166 12.05 5.76 3.99
C GLY A 166 11.16 5.06 5.01
N LYS A 167 10.98 3.76 4.83
CA LYS A 167 10.32 2.89 5.80
C LYS A 167 11.03 2.93 7.16
N GLY A 168 10.29 3.28 8.22
CA GLY A 168 10.82 3.51 9.56
C GLY A 168 11.42 4.91 9.79
N GLN A 169 11.52 5.75 8.75
CA GLN A 169 11.91 7.15 8.88
C GLN A 169 10.68 8.06 8.87
N THR A 170 9.82 7.94 7.86
CA THR A 170 8.51 8.59 7.86
C THR A 170 7.48 7.59 8.37
N VAL A 171 6.91 7.87 9.54
CA VAL A 171 5.98 6.97 10.23
C VAL A 171 4.67 7.70 10.51
N PHE A 172 3.55 7.19 10.00
CA PHE A 172 2.22 7.58 10.47
C PHE A 172 1.81 6.66 11.62
N ARG A 173 1.83 7.19 12.84
CA ARG A 173 1.40 6.45 14.03
C ARG A 173 -0.08 6.74 14.31
N ILE A 174 -0.94 5.76 14.11
CA ILE A 174 -2.35 5.86 14.46
C ILE A 174 -2.45 5.92 15.99
N ALA A 175 -2.84 7.08 16.52
CA ALA A 175 -2.89 7.39 17.95
C ALA A 175 -4.32 7.57 18.49
N GLY A 176 -5.33 7.45 17.63
CA GLY A 176 -6.74 7.61 17.96
C GLY A 176 -7.65 6.80 17.03
N HIS A 177 -8.95 6.85 17.29
CA HIS A 177 -9.93 6.16 16.47
C HIS A 177 -10.12 6.86 15.12
N ILE A 178 -9.88 6.13 14.04
CA ILE A 178 -10.19 6.57 12.66
C ILE A 178 -11.50 5.91 12.25
N SER A 179 -12.46 6.70 11.75
CA SER A 179 -13.85 6.28 11.55
C SER A 179 -14.11 5.31 10.39
N ASP A 180 -13.14 5.09 9.51
CA ASP A 180 -13.24 4.12 8.39
C ASP A 180 -11.85 3.77 7.84
N SER A 181 -11.15 4.76 7.29
CA SER A 181 -9.87 4.57 6.60
C SER A 181 -8.92 5.76 6.79
N LEU A 182 -7.61 5.50 6.89
CA LEU A 182 -6.58 6.55 7.00
C LEU A 182 -6.38 7.30 5.68
N PHE A 183 -6.32 6.56 4.57
CA PHE A 183 -6.28 7.05 3.20
C PHE A 183 -7.52 6.57 2.45
N TYR A 184 -8.34 7.51 2.00
CA TYR A 184 -9.56 7.25 1.24
C TYR A 184 -9.48 7.86 -0.15
N ILE A 185 -9.57 7.02 -1.17
CA ILE A 185 -9.54 7.40 -2.59
C ILE A 185 -10.74 6.76 -3.25
N THR A 186 -11.63 7.55 -3.83
CA THR A 186 -12.77 7.02 -4.59
C THR A 186 -12.91 7.69 -5.94
N GLY A 187 -13.10 6.87 -6.97
CA GLY A 187 -13.68 7.26 -8.25
C GLY A 187 -15.16 7.60 -8.13
N ASP A 188 -15.79 7.90 -9.26
CA ASP A 188 -17.24 8.08 -9.34
C ASP A 188 -17.95 6.71 -9.25
N THR A 189 -18.61 6.49 -8.13
CA THR A 189 -19.30 5.23 -7.80
C THR A 189 -20.75 5.18 -8.27
N SER A 190 -21.22 6.16 -9.04
CA SER A 190 -22.63 6.23 -9.45
C SER A 190 -23.03 5.13 -10.45
N ALA A 191 -22.08 4.67 -11.25
CA ALA A 191 -22.28 3.62 -12.25
C ALA A 191 -20.94 3.02 -12.69
N PRO A 192 -20.97 1.83 -13.32
CA PRO A 192 -19.81 1.31 -14.06
C PRO A 192 -19.23 2.29 -15.08
N ASN A 193 -17.92 2.17 -15.35
CA ASN A 193 -17.20 2.93 -16.39
C ASN A 193 -17.22 4.46 -16.21
N ARG A 194 -17.43 4.93 -15.00
CA ARG A 194 -17.30 6.34 -14.65
C ARG A 194 -15.85 6.73 -14.43
N SER A 195 -15.64 8.02 -14.20
CA SER A 195 -14.33 8.61 -13.93
C SER A 195 -13.66 7.91 -12.74
N ARG A 196 -12.44 7.43 -12.96
CA ARG A 196 -11.60 6.78 -11.95
C ARG A 196 -10.71 7.82 -11.26
N ALA A 197 -10.26 7.52 -10.05
CA ALA A 197 -9.04 8.11 -9.54
C ALA A 197 -7.85 7.56 -10.34
N ILE A 198 -6.95 8.44 -10.82
CA ILE A 198 -5.86 8.05 -11.73
C ILE A 198 -4.52 8.63 -11.28
N ASN A 199 -3.43 7.89 -11.51
CA ASN A 199 -2.04 8.33 -11.31
C ASN A 199 -1.73 8.75 -9.87
N TRP A 200 -1.74 7.80 -8.95
CA TRP A 200 -1.38 8.03 -7.54
C TRP A 200 -0.17 7.20 -7.17
N SER A 201 0.74 7.75 -6.38
CA SER A 201 1.90 7.00 -5.90
C SER A 201 2.15 7.22 -4.41
N PHE A 202 2.41 6.12 -3.70
CA PHE A 202 2.75 6.08 -2.28
C PHE A 202 4.11 5.40 -2.14
N SER A 203 5.10 6.10 -1.59
CA SER A 203 6.45 5.59 -1.52
C SER A 203 7.19 5.94 -0.23
N ASP A 204 8.07 5.04 0.22
CA ASP A 204 9.09 5.31 1.24
C ASP A 204 8.54 5.72 2.63
N PHE A 205 7.49 5.08 3.14
CA PHE A 205 6.98 5.34 4.49
C PHE A 205 6.37 4.10 5.15
N GLN A 206 5.99 4.23 6.43
CA GLN A 206 5.18 3.22 7.08
C GLN A 206 4.01 3.79 7.90
N VAL A 207 2.99 2.95 8.08
CA VAL A 207 1.86 3.16 8.99
C VAL A 207 1.96 2.14 10.12
N VAL A 208 1.80 2.61 11.36
CA VAL A 208 1.84 1.77 12.55
C VAL A 208 0.63 2.07 13.43
N SER A 209 -0.01 1.02 13.96
CA SER A 209 -1.05 1.12 14.98
C SER A 209 -0.66 0.32 16.24
N ASP A 210 -1.41 0.51 17.31
CA ASP A 210 -1.30 -0.25 18.57
C ASP A 210 -2.11 -1.56 18.55
N GLY A 211 -2.74 -1.90 17.43
CA GLY A 211 -3.58 -3.09 17.30
C GLY A 211 -4.93 -2.97 17.99
N LEU A 212 -5.31 -1.76 18.44
CA LEU A 212 -6.61 -1.48 19.04
C LEU A 212 -7.56 -0.78 18.05
N VAL A 213 -7.00 -0.09 17.06
CA VAL A 213 -7.79 0.71 16.11
C VAL A 213 -8.27 -0.15 14.94
N ASP A 214 -9.59 -0.27 14.83
CA ASP A 214 -10.29 -0.99 13.76
C ASP A 214 -10.54 -0.12 12.52
N ALA A 215 -9.47 0.48 11.99
CA ALA A 215 -9.55 1.31 10.78
C ALA A 215 -8.73 0.70 9.65
N ASP A 216 -9.28 0.76 8.45
CA ASP A 216 -8.56 0.38 7.25
C ASP A 216 -7.43 1.40 7.01
N VAL A 217 -6.31 0.98 6.43
CA VAL A 217 -5.22 1.92 6.14
C VAL A 217 -5.48 2.57 4.78
N PHE A 218 -5.52 1.77 3.72
CA PHE A 218 -5.92 2.21 2.39
C PHE A 218 -7.30 1.68 2.04
N ARG A 219 -8.21 2.57 1.69
CA ARG A 219 -9.46 2.24 1.02
C ARG A 219 -9.50 2.93 -0.34
N ILE A 220 -9.47 2.12 -1.39
CA ILE A 220 -9.37 2.56 -2.78
C ILE A 220 -10.52 1.95 -3.55
N ASP A 221 -11.45 2.80 -3.97
CA ASP A 221 -12.64 2.40 -4.71
C ASP A 221 -12.59 3.04 -6.11
N ILE A 222 -12.70 2.25 -7.19
CA ILE A 222 -12.77 2.72 -8.58
C ILE A 222 -11.56 3.60 -8.97
N ALA A 223 -10.41 2.95 -9.10
CA ALA A 223 -9.13 3.61 -9.39
C ALA A 223 -8.34 2.88 -10.48
N THR A 224 -7.37 3.57 -11.09
CA THR A 224 -6.37 2.96 -11.99
C THR A 224 -5.01 3.62 -11.80
N SER A 225 -3.94 2.90 -12.12
CA SER A 225 -2.57 3.44 -12.08
C SER A 225 -2.19 3.96 -10.69
N ILE A 226 -2.40 3.10 -9.69
CA ILE A 226 -1.98 3.35 -8.31
C ILE A 226 -0.70 2.57 -8.04
N GLU A 227 0.31 3.25 -7.53
CA GLU A 227 1.62 2.66 -7.24
C GLU A 227 1.93 2.70 -5.76
N PHE A 228 2.41 1.58 -5.23
CA PHE A 228 3.00 1.48 -3.91
C PHE A 228 4.44 1.01 -4.04
N HIS A 229 5.37 1.71 -3.40
CA HIS A 229 6.82 1.39 -3.39
C HIS A 229 7.38 1.50 -1.97
N ASP A 230 7.91 0.41 -1.41
CA ASP A 230 8.45 0.38 -0.03
C ASP A 230 7.50 0.95 1.05
N VAL A 231 6.22 0.58 0.99
CA VAL A 231 5.23 0.99 2.01
C VAL A 231 5.05 -0.10 3.06
N GLY A 232 5.31 0.24 4.33
CA GLY A 232 5.09 -0.66 5.47
C GLY A 232 3.76 -0.41 6.19
N ILE A 233 3.04 -1.46 6.57
CA ILE A 233 1.80 -1.37 7.36
C ILE A 233 1.86 -2.39 8.49
N TYR A 234 1.82 -1.91 9.73
CA TYR A 234 2.12 -2.73 10.91
C TYR A 234 1.07 -2.62 11.99
N ASN A 235 0.68 -3.78 12.52
CA ASN A 235 -0.13 -3.90 13.73
C ASN A 235 -1.48 -3.16 13.64
N CYS A 236 -2.08 -3.08 12.45
CA CYS A 236 -3.38 -2.45 12.22
C CYS A 236 -4.50 -3.48 12.34
N ARG A 237 -5.55 -3.22 13.14
CA ARG A 237 -6.67 -4.16 13.24
C ARG A 237 -7.60 -4.13 12.03
N GLY A 238 -7.66 -3.03 11.28
CA GLY A 238 -8.40 -2.99 10.02
C GLY A 238 -7.70 -3.69 8.84
N THR A 239 -8.31 -3.54 7.66
CA THR A 239 -7.71 -3.98 6.39
C THR A 239 -6.58 -3.04 6.00
N ALA A 240 -5.38 -3.54 5.75
CA ALA A 240 -4.25 -2.73 5.31
C ALA A 240 -4.50 -2.12 3.92
N LEU A 241 -5.03 -2.92 3.00
CA LEU A 241 -5.45 -2.47 1.67
C LEU A 241 -6.81 -3.08 1.31
N ARG A 242 -7.86 -2.25 1.28
CA ARG A 242 -9.13 -2.57 0.63
C ARG A 242 -9.15 -1.88 -0.73
N ALA A 243 -9.13 -2.66 -1.80
CA ALA A 243 -9.20 -2.16 -3.16
C ALA A 243 -10.39 -2.76 -3.90
N ARG A 244 -11.28 -1.91 -4.41
CA ARG A 244 -12.44 -2.34 -5.19
C ARG A 244 -12.43 -1.67 -6.55
N GLU A 245 -12.45 -2.46 -7.62
CA GLU A 245 -12.21 -1.99 -8.99
C GLU A 245 -10.90 -1.20 -9.17
N LEU A 246 -9.81 -1.72 -8.61
CA LEU A 246 -8.46 -1.19 -8.83
C LEU A 246 -7.86 -1.79 -10.10
N TRP A 247 -7.31 -0.94 -10.97
CA TRP A 247 -6.84 -1.32 -12.30
C TRP A 247 -5.38 -0.92 -12.54
N ASP A 248 -4.65 -1.68 -13.33
CA ASP A 248 -3.33 -1.32 -13.89
C ASP A 248 -2.37 -0.75 -12.84
N SER A 249 -2.17 -1.47 -11.74
CA SER A 249 -1.50 -0.95 -10.53
C SER A 249 -0.37 -1.87 -10.07
N GLN A 250 0.69 -1.26 -9.53
CA GLN A 250 1.84 -1.98 -8.96
C GLN A 250 1.86 -1.81 -7.44
N ILE A 251 2.02 -2.93 -6.72
CA ILE A 251 1.80 -2.99 -5.27
C ILE A 251 3.00 -3.63 -4.60
N GLU A 252 3.94 -2.80 -4.13
CA GLU A 252 5.05 -3.17 -3.25
C GLU A 252 4.75 -2.70 -1.82
N ILE A 253 4.05 -3.55 -1.06
CA ILE A 253 3.70 -3.30 0.34
C ILE A 253 4.20 -4.42 1.25
N SER A 254 4.57 -4.08 2.48
CA SER A 254 4.77 -5.04 3.57
C SER A 254 3.68 -4.88 4.61
N VAL A 255 2.88 -5.92 4.82
CA VAL A 255 1.77 -5.93 5.76
C VAL A 255 2.05 -6.92 6.88
N VAL A 256 2.10 -6.49 8.13
CA VAL A 256 2.46 -7.35 9.26
C VAL A 256 1.48 -7.16 10.40
N GLU A 257 0.93 -8.27 10.91
CA GLU A 257 -0.08 -8.27 11.97
C GLU A 257 -1.25 -7.33 11.63
N CYS A 258 -1.84 -7.51 10.44
CA CYS A 258 -3.04 -6.79 10.01
C CYS A 258 -4.28 -7.66 9.92
N GLY A 259 -5.45 -7.03 9.75
CA GLY A 259 -6.75 -7.70 9.79
C GLY A 259 -7.25 -7.93 11.23
N ASP A 260 -8.47 -8.47 11.32
CA ASP A 260 -9.14 -8.80 12.58
C ASP A 260 -9.95 -10.08 12.45
N ASP A 261 -9.88 -10.94 13.46
CA ASP A 261 -10.63 -12.19 13.52
C ASP A 261 -12.02 -12.02 14.15
N GLY A 262 -12.44 -10.78 14.40
CA GLY A 262 -13.70 -10.45 15.04
C GLY A 262 -13.78 -10.82 16.52
N THR A 263 -12.70 -11.34 17.14
CA THR A 263 -12.67 -11.71 18.57
C THR A 263 -12.29 -10.55 19.48
N GLY A 264 -11.97 -9.38 18.90
CA GLY A 264 -11.67 -8.16 19.64
C GLY A 264 -12.87 -7.59 20.39
N THR A 265 -12.61 -6.87 21.48
CA THR A 265 -13.62 -6.14 22.26
C THR A 265 -13.98 -4.77 21.66
N GLY A 266 -13.63 -4.52 20.40
CA GLY A 266 -13.86 -3.24 19.71
C GLY A 266 -15.26 -3.14 19.08
N PRO A 267 -15.80 -1.93 18.89
CA PRO A 267 -17.04 -1.74 18.16
C PRO A 267 -16.84 -2.13 16.68
N GLY A 268 -17.69 -3.04 16.16
CA GLY A 268 -17.68 -3.42 14.75
C GLY A 268 -17.15 -4.82 14.42
N THR A 269 -16.95 -5.70 15.42
CA THR A 269 -16.49 -7.12 15.30
C THR A 269 -16.98 -7.82 14.03
N ARG A 270 -16.18 -7.72 12.98
CA ARG A 270 -16.35 -8.44 11.73
C ARG A 270 -14.98 -8.93 11.33
N ASN A 271 -14.94 -10.08 10.67
CA ASN A 271 -13.71 -10.60 10.14
C ASN A 271 -13.19 -9.64 9.07
N LYS A 272 -11.96 -9.17 9.22
CA LYS A 272 -11.28 -8.28 8.28
C LYS A 272 -10.04 -8.97 7.73
N TYR A 273 -9.96 -9.02 6.41
CA TYR A 273 -8.77 -9.47 5.70
C TYR A 273 -7.62 -8.49 5.90
N ALA A 274 -6.37 -8.93 5.85
CA ALA A 274 -5.26 -7.98 5.81
C ALA A 274 -5.25 -7.21 4.48
N ILE A 275 -5.55 -7.89 3.37
CA ILE A 275 -5.75 -7.30 2.04
C ILE A 275 -7.05 -7.83 1.44
N GLU A 276 -7.87 -6.94 0.92
CA GLU A 276 -9.15 -7.24 0.30
C GLU A 276 -9.19 -6.61 -1.10
N ILE A 277 -9.20 -7.45 -2.14
CA ILE A 277 -9.35 -7.02 -3.53
C ILE A 277 -10.68 -7.57 -4.04
N ASP A 278 -11.60 -6.70 -4.43
CA ASP A 278 -12.93 -7.12 -4.89
C ASP A 278 -13.47 -6.23 -6.03
N ASN A 279 -14.68 -6.54 -6.46
CA ASN A 279 -15.54 -5.69 -7.28
C ASN A 279 -16.34 -4.71 -6.39
N TYR A 280 -16.55 -3.49 -6.87
CA TYR A 280 -17.34 -2.49 -6.16
C TYR A 280 -18.86 -2.68 -6.38
N PHE A 281 -19.29 -2.91 -7.62
CA PHE A 281 -20.70 -3.01 -7.98
C PHE A 281 -21.29 -4.38 -7.65
N GLY A 282 -22.35 -4.38 -6.83
CA GLY A 282 -23.04 -5.61 -6.39
C GLY A 282 -23.74 -6.39 -7.51
N SER A 283 -24.10 -5.75 -8.62
CA SER A 283 -24.69 -6.38 -9.80
C SER A 283 -23.63 -6.69 -10.87
N SER A 284 -23.53 -7.97 -11.20
CA SER A 284 -22.57 -8.63 -12.08
C SER A 284 -22.45 -8.05 -13.49
N ALA A 285 -21.51 -7.13 -13.71
CA ALA A 285 -20.85 -7.03 -15.01
C ALA A 285 -19.46 -7.70 -14.87
N PRO A 286 -19.22 -8.84 -15.55
CA PRO A 286 -18.01 -9.64 -15.40
C PRO A 286 -16.71 -8.87 -15.67
N ASP A 287 -16.78 -7.76 -16.40
CA ASP A 287 -15.61 -6.97 -16.77
C ASP A 287 -15.25 -5.84 -15.81
N LEU A 288 -15.93 -5.71 -14.67
CA LEU A 288 -15.77 -4.58 -13.76
C LEU A 288 -14.96 -4.86 -12.50
N GLY A 289 -14.50 -6.10 -12.27
CA GLY A 289 -13.64 -6.39 -11.11
C GLY A 289 -12.28 -5.69 -11.16
N SER A 290 -11.53 -5.76 -10.06
CA SER A 290 -10.13 -5.32 -10.04
C SER A 290 -9.30 -6.11 -11.05
N ASN A 291 -8.39 -5.44 -11.76
CA ASN A 291 -7.74 -5.98 -12.95
C ASN A 291 -6.28 -5.53 -13.11
N ASN A 292 -5.43 -6.35 -13.72
CA ASN A 292 -4.03 -6.02 -14.05
C ASN A 292 -3.26 -5.45 -12.84
N LEU A 293 -3.23 -6.22 -11.75
CA LEU A 293 -2.51 -5.83 -10.53
C LEU A 293 -1.22 -6.64 -10.42
N ASP A 294 -0.11 -5.96 -10.14
CA ASP A 294 1.19 -6.59 -9.94
C ASP A 294 1.67 -6.42 -8.50
N PHE A 295 1.59 -7.49 -7.71
CA PHE A 295 2.23 -7.58 -6.40
C PHE A 295 3.67 -8.09 -6.58
N THR A 296 4.61 -7.15 -6.43
CA THR A 296 6.02 -7.32 -6.81
C THR A 296 6.74 -8.35 -5.93
N PRO A 297 7.97 -8.78 -6.27
CA PRO A 297 8.71 -9.75 -5.45
C PRO A 297 9.04 -9.27 -4.03
N ARG A 298 8.93 -7.96 -3.77
CA ARG A 298 9.13 -7.37 -2.44
C ARG A 298 7.84 -7.28 -1.63
N PHE A 299 6.70 -7.67 -2.23
CA PHE A 299 5.45 -7.81 -1.51
C PHE A 299 5.58 -8.85 -0.39
N GLN A 300 5.01 -8.51 0.77
CA GLN A 300 5.01 -9.39 1.92
C GLN A 300 3.75 -9.20 2.75
N VAL A 301 3.12 -10.31 3.16
CA VAL A 301 2.10 -10.32 4.21
C VAL A 301 2.49 -11.33 5.28
N GLU A 302 2.54 -10.89 6.54
CA GLU A 302 2.93 -11.72 7.67
C GLU A 302 1.97 -11.61 8.85
N ALA A 303 1.80 -12.72 9.55
CA ALA A 303 1.14 -12.80 10.85
C ALA A 303 -0.25 -12.13 10.92
N SER A 304 -0.98 -12.11 9.79
CA SER A 304 -2.35 -11.61 9.74
C SER A 304 -3.20 -12.23 10.86
N ARG A 305 -4.06 -11.42 11.49
CA ARG A 305 -4.95 -11.89 12.56
C ARG A 305 -6.07 -12.77 12.01
N TYR A 306 -6.40 -12.57 10.73
CA TYR A 306 -7.37 -13.36 9.97
C TYR A 306 -6.75 -13.84 8.65
N ILE A 307 -7.54 -14.06 7.61
CA ILE A 307 -7.07 -14.38 6.25
C ILE A 307 -6.22 -13.22 5.71
N GLN A 308 -5.07 -13.54 5.11
CA GLN A 308 -4.11 -12.55 4.63
C GLN A 308 -4.61 -11.81 3.40
N VAL A 309 -5.09 -12.55 2.39
CA VAL A 309 -5.56 -11.96 1.13
C VAL A 309 -6.90 -12.56 0.74
N TYR A 310 -7.87 -11.69 0.45
CA TYR A 310 -9.11 -12.03 -0.22
C TYR A 310 -9.11 -11.48 -1.65
N LEU A 311 -9.34 -12.37 -2.62
CA LEU A 311 -9.63 -12.01 -4.01
C LEU A 311 -11.10 -12.37 -4.28
N GLY A 312 -11.93 -11.34 -4.38
CA GLY A 312 -13.37 -11.46 -4.54
C GLY A 312 -13.82 -11.57 -6.00
N ARG A 313 -15.11 -11.31 -6.19
CA ARG A 313 -15.84 -11.53 -7.44
C ARG A 313 -15.20 -10.78 -8.59
N TYR A 314 -15.01 -11.48 -9.69
CA TYR A 314 -14.49 -10.91 -10.92
C TYR A 314 -13.10 -10.26 -10.83
N THR A 315 -12.39 -10.43 -9.70
CA THR A 315 -11.00 -10.03 -9.56
C THR A 315 -10.14 -10.88 -10.50
N LYS A 316 -9.40 -10.23 -11.39
CA LYS A 316 -8.71 -10.92 -12.49
C LYS A 316 -7.35 -10.33 -12.81
N GLN A 317 -6.51 -11.14 -13.46
CA GLN A 317 -5.17 -10.75 -13.90
C GLN A 317 -4.34 -10.10 -12.77
N VAL A 318 -4.54 -10.58 -11.54
CA VAL A 318 -3.69 -10.22 -10.40
C VAL A 318 -2.52 -11.18 -10.37
N MET A 319 -1.31 -10.65 -10.36
CA MET A 319 -0.07 -11.40 -10.22
C MET A 319 0.52 -11.20 -8.83
N PHE A 320 0.95 -12.29 -8.18
CA PHE A 320 1.71 -12.28 -6.95
C PHE A 320 3.07 -12.94 -7.16
N SER A 321 4.12 -12.32 -6.59
CA SER A 321 5.48 -12.86 -6.60
C SER A 321 6.24 -12.74 -5.27
N GLY A 322 5.51 -12.51 -4.17
CA GLY A 322 6.08 -12.20 -2.86
C GLY A 322 5.95 -13.30 -1.80
N LYS A 323 5.95 -12.89 -0.53
CA LYS A 323 5.94 -13.77 0.64
C LYS A 323 4.61 -13.70 1.41
N PHE A 324 4.15 -14.87 1.85
CA PHE A 324 3.01 -15.08 2.73
C PHE A 324 3.49 -15.88 3.95
N HIS A 325 3.37 -15.31 5.15
CA HIS A 325 3.83 -15.95 6.39
C HIS A 325 2.71 -15.96 7.42
N GLY A 326 2.27 -17.14 7.84
CA GLY A 326 1.23 -17.27 8.86
C GLY A 326 1.69 -16.78 10.23
N ARG A 327 0.72 -16.61 11.15
CA ARG A 327 1.02 -16.26 12.54
C ARG A 327 1.44 -17.51 13.30
N LEU A 328 2.64 -17.48 13.87
CA LEU A 328 3.11 -18.55 14.77
C LEU A 328 2.14 -18.68 15.96
N ASN A 329 1.67 -19.89 16.23
CA ASN A 329 0.71 -20.21 17.31
C ASN A 329 -0.69 -19.58 17.17
N GLY A 330 -1.11 -19.21 15.95
CA GLY A 330 -2.50 -18.80 15.71
C GLY A 330 -3.48 -19.93 16.06
N THR A 331 -4.54 -19.62 16.81
CA THR A 331 -5.62 -20.56 17.13
C THR A 331 -6.58 -20.78 15.96
N LEU A 332 -6.52 -19.93 14.93
CA LEU A 332 -7.43 -19.96 13.79
C LEU A 332 -6.78 -20.70 12.62
N ALA A 333 -7.38 -21.84 12.28
CA ALA A 333 -7.09 -22.55 11.04
C ALA A 333 -7.82 -21.85 9.88
N LEU A 334 -7.14 -20.89 9.24
CA LEU A 334 -7.65 -20.10 8.12
C LEU A 334 -6.67 -20.13 6.95
N PRO A 335 -7.18 -19.98 5.70
CA PRO A 335 -6.30 -19.93 4.56
C PRO A 335 -5.46 -18.65 4.54
N HIS A 336 -4.26 -18.70 3.95
CA HIS A 336 -3.55 -17.44 3.67
C HIS A 336 -4.29 -16.65 2.60
N VAL A 337 -4.67 -17.32 1.51
CA VAL A 337 -5.38 -16.70 0.39
C VAL A 337 -6.74 -17.36 0.19
N LEU A 338 -7.79 -16.54 0.16
CA LEU A 338 -9.14 -16.94 -0.23
C LEU A 338 -9.50 -16.32 -1.58
N MET A 339 -9.83 -17.14 -2.56
CA MET A 339 -10.25 -16.73 -3.90
C MET A 339 -11.71 -17.09 -4.12
N ASP A 340 -12.60 -16.10 -4.06
CA ASP A 340 -14.04 -16.28 -4.18
C ASP A 340 -14.55 -15.69 -5.49
N GLY A 341 -14.74 -16.54 -6.50
CA GLY A 341 -15.10 -16.10 -7.85
C GLY A 341 -14.02 -15.31 -8.61
N ALA A 342 -12.79 -15.33 -8.12
CA ALA A 342 -11.63 -14.73 -8.77
C ALA A 342 -11.11 -15.61 -9.92
N TYR A 343 -10.65 -14.99 -11.01
CA TYR A 343 -10.25 -15.73 -12.21
C TYR A 343 -9.05 -15.14 -12.96
N ARG A 344 -8.29 -15.98 -13.68
CA ARG A 344 -7.08 -15.56 -14.43
C ARG A 344 -6.02 -14.86 -13.56
N ASN A 345 -5.96 -15.19 -12.27
CA ASN A 345 -4.91 -14.69 -11.39
C ASN A 345 -3.70 -15.62 -11.44
N MET A 346 -2.52 -15.10 -11.10
CA MET A 346 -1.26 -15.81 -11.15
C MET A 346 -0.50 -15.66 -9.83
N PHE A 347 -0.08 -16.79 -9.25
CA PHE A 347 0.89 -16.86 -8.17
C PHE A 347 2.15 -17.49 -8.73
N TYR A 348 3.23 -16.71 -8.81
CA TYR A 348 4.48 -17.12 -9.42
C TYR A 348 5.65 -16.92 -8.48
N GLY A 349 6.36 -17.99 -8.14
CA GLY A 349 7.55 -17.89 -7.27
C GLY A 349 7.25 -17.42 -5.83
N CYS A 350 6.00 -17.49 -5.39
CA CYS A 350 5.61 -17.07 -4.05
C CYS A 350 6.10 -18.07 -2.99
N VAL A 351 6.30 -17.56 -1.79
CA VAL A 351 6.67 -18.37 -0.61
C VAL A 351 5.55 -18.30 0.42
N PHE A 352 4.88 -19.42 0.64
CA PHE A 352 3.86 -19.61 1.67
C PHE A 352 4.44 -20.45 2.80
N THR A 353 4.48 -19.88 4.01
CA THR A 353 5.11 -20.52 5.16
C THR A 353 4.23 -20.42 6.39
N VAL A 354 4.21 -21.46 7.23
CA VAL A 354 3.37 -21.52 8.43
C VAL A 354 1.88 -21.42 8.04
N CYS A 355 1.42 -22.22 7.07
CA CYS A 355 -0.01 -22.34 6.79
C CYS A 355 -0.65 -23.32 7.79
N ALA A 356 -1.47 -22.82 8.73
CA ALA A 356 -2.13 -23.65 9.73
C ALA A 356 -3.32 -24.46 9.17
N ASP A 357 -3.94 -23.98 8.10
CA ASP A 357 -5.03 -24.64 7.35
C ASP A 357 -4.55 -24.99 5.93
N VAL A 358 -5.00 -24.24 4.92
CA VAL A 358 -4.52 -24.37 3.54
C VAL A 358 -3.83 -23.08 3.13
N CYS A 359 -2.82 -23.12 2.26
CA CYS A 359 -2.20 -21.86 1.84
C CYS A 359 -3.13 -21.09 0.90
N ILE A 360 -3.78 -21.78 -0.06
CA ILE A 360 -4.73 -21.17 -1.00
C ILE A 360 -6.02 -21.98 -1.03
N ARG A 361 -7.16 -21.30 -0.90
CA ARG A 361 -8.49 -21.88 -1.09
C ARG A 361 -9.27 -21.12 -2.15
N THR A 362 -9.88 -21.83 -3.09
CA THR A 362 -10.89 -21.25 -3.99
C THR A 362 -12.30 -21.59 -3.50
N THR A 363 -13.29 -20.74 -3.81
CA THR A 363 -14.71 -20.99 -3.52
C THR A 363 -15.60 -20.25 -4.51
N ASP A 364 -16.85 -20.71 -4.67
CA ASP A 364 -17.91 -20.04 -5.42
C ASP A 364 -19.02 -19.51 -4.50
N ALA A 365 -18.71 -19.25 -3.22
CA ALA A 365 -19.65 -18.72 -2.23
C ALA A 365 -20.32 -17.42 -2.69
N SER A 366 -19.62 -16.63 -3.50
CA SER A 366 -20.13 -15.42 -4.16
C SER A 366 -21.09 -15.67 -5.33
N GLY A 367 -21.34 -16.93 -5.69
CA GLY A 367 -22.10 -17.34 -6.88
C GLY A 367 -21.31 -17.24 -8.18
N THR A 368 -20.01 -16.94 -8.13
CA THR A 368 -19.11 -16.88 -9.30
C THR A 368 -18.07 -18.00 -9.21
N VAL A 369 -17.91 -18.75 -10.28
CA VAL A 369 -16.96 -19.88 -10.36
C VAL A 369 -15.53 -19.36 -10.51
N PRO A 370 -14.59 -19.72 -9.62
CA PRO A 370 -13.17 -19.45 -9.82
C PRO A 370 -12.65 -20.17 -11.07
N PHE A 371 -11.93 -19.46 -11.94
CA PHE A 371 -11.53 -20.04 -13.23
C PHE A 371 -10.16 -19.57 -13.74
N ASN A 372 -9.43 -20.45 -14.44
CA ASN A 372 -8.16 -20.09 -15.11
C ASN A 372 -7.08 -19.48 -14.20
N ASN A 373 -7.10 -19.73 -12.90
CA ASN A 373 -6.03 -19.26 -12.01
C ASN A 373 -4.79 -20.14 -12.17
N SER A 374 -3.61 -19.57 -12.00
CA SER A 374 -2.33 -20.24 -12.22
C SER A 374 -1.45 -20.14 -10.97
N PHE A 375 -0.93 -21.27 -10.51
CA PHE A 375 -0.07 -21.41 -9.35
C PHE A 375 1.22 -22.10 -9.81
N ILE A 376 2.26 -21.32 -10.07
CA ILE A 376 3.48 -21.77 -10.76
C ILE A 376 4.74 -21.52 -9.93
N GLY A 377 5.56 -22.54 -9.73
CA GLY A 377 6.90 -22.36 -9.13
C GLY A 377 6.90 -21.87 -7.68
N ASN A 378 5.81 -22.05 -6.94
CA ASN A 378 5.68 -21.58 -5.57
C ASN A 378 6.23 -22.60 -4.57
N HIS A 379 6.59 -22.10 -3.39
CA HIS A 379 6.94 -22.91 -2.23
C HIS A 379 5.80 -22.84 -1.21
N PHE A 380 5.28 -24.00 -0.80
CA PHE A 380 4.23 -24.13 0.19
C PHE A 380 4.72 -24.98 1.36
N ASP A 381 4.66 -24.42 2.57
CA ASP A 381 4.86 -25.11 3.84
C ASP A 381 3.59 -24.96 4.67
N SER A 382 2.76 -26.01 4.61
CA SER A 382 1.47 -26.08 5.28
C SER A 382 1.49 -27.23 6.28
N THR A 383 0.88 -27.03 7.45
CA THR A 383 0.65 -28.11 8.44
C THR A 383 -0.81 -28.59 8.42
N GLY A 384 -1.66 -28.02 7.55
CA GLY A 384 -3.06 -28.40 7.47
C GLY A 384 -3.34 -29.45 6.39
N PRO A 385 -4.62 -29.64 6.02
CA PRO A 385 -5.04 -30.77 5.20
C PRO A 385 -4.53 -30.71 3.75
N ALA A 386 -4.21 -29.51 3.24
CA ALA A 386 -3.66 -29.34 1.90
C ALA A 386 -2.79 -28.08 1.77
N CYS A 387 -1.94 -27.99 0.73
CA CYS A 387 -1.34 -26.72 0.34
C CYS A 387 -2.32 -25.85 -0.46
N ILE A 388 -3.03 -26.45 -1.42
CA ILE A 388 -4.01 -25.78 -2.27
C ILE A 388 -5.32 -26.57 -2.24
N GLU A 389 -6.44 -25.87 -2.03
CA GLU A 389 -7.79 -26.43 -2.08
C GLU A 389 -8.58 -25.75 -3.21
N LEU A 390 -9.03 -26.54 -4.18
CA LEU A 390 -9.77 -26.08 -5.35
C LEU A 390 -11.24 -26.51 -5.27
N ASN A 391 -12.07 -25.68 -4.63
CA ASN A 391 -13.51 -25.91 -4.52
C ASN A 391 -14.26 -25.22 -5.66
N ALA A 392 -15.12 -25.99 -6.35
CA ALA A 392 -15.97 -25.49 -7.42
C ALA A 392 -15.22 -24.70 -8.52
N ALA A 393 -13.94 -25.02 -8.75
CA ALA A 393 -13.03 -24.22 -9.56
C ALA A 393 -12.70 -24.90 -10.89
N GLN A 394 -12.61 -24.13 -11.98
CA GLN A 394 -12.44 -24.70 -13.33
C GLN A 394 -11.17 -24.22 -14.01
N ARG A 395 -10.50 -25.12 -14.74
CA ARG A 395 -9.37 -24.78 -15.64
C ARG A 395 -8.19 -24.08 -14.96
N ASN A 396 -7.99 -24.28 -13.67
CA ASN A 396 -6.83 -23.77 -12.95
C ASN A 396 -5.60 -24.61 -13.26
N VAL A 397 -4.43 -24.01 -13.14
CA VAL A 397 -3.13 -24.62 -13.46
C VAL A 397 -2.26 -24.60 -12.21
N VAL A 398 -1.81 -25.76 -11.74
CA VAL A 398 -0.92 -25.90 -10.58
C VAL A 398 0.36 -26.62 -11.02
N VAL A 399 1.44 -25.90 -11.30
CA VAL A 399 2.63 -26.47 -11.95
C VAL A 399 3.95 -26.08 -11.28
N GLY A 400 4.87 -27.04 -11.13
CA GLY A 400 6.25 -26.79 -10.71
C GLY A 400 6.39 -26.25 -9.28
N ASN A 401 5.37 -26.45 -8.43
CA ASN A 401 5.42 -26.01 -7.03
C ASN A 401 6.15 -27.04 -6.16
N VAL A 402 6.66 -26.58 -5.03
CA VAL A 402 7.19 -27.40 -3.93
C VAL A 402 6.18 -27.36 -2.79
N MET A 403 5.67 -28.51 -2.39
CA MET A 403 4.66 -28.65 -1.32
C MET A 403 5.23 -29.49 -0.18
N ILE A 404 5.25 -28.93 1.03
CA ILE A 404 5.89 -29.48 2.23
C ILE A 404 4.88 -29.59 3.37
N ASN A 405 4.98 -30.68 4.15
CA ASN A 405 4.29 -30.93 5.43
C ASN A 405 2.75 -30.98 5.40
N ALA A 406 2.14 -31.03 4.21
CA ALA A 406 0.69 -31.11 4.06
C ALA A 406 0.22 -32.55 3.89
N THR A 407 -0.93 -32.88 4.47
CA THR A 407 -1.58 -34.18 4.25
C THR A 407 -1.78 -34.46 2.76
N ALA A 408 -2.14 -33.43 1.98
CA ALA A 408 -2.21 -33.47 0.51
C ALA A 408 -1.51 -32.26 -0.15
N GLY A 409 -0.92 -32.46 -1.33
CA GLY A 409 -0.37 -31.34 -2.10
C GLY A 409 -1.48 -30.42 -2.64
N VAL A 410 -2.40 -30.98 -3.40
CA VAL A 410 -3.60 -30.29 -3.90
C VAL A 410 -4.83 -31.12 -3.57
N HIS A 411 -5.84 -30.47 -2.98
CA HIS A 411 -7.15 -31.06 -2.75
C HIS A 411 -8.18 -30.52 -3.75
N LEU A 412 -8.84 -31.42 -4.49
CA LEU A 412 -9.88 -31.10 -5.46
C LEU A 412 -11.25 -31.45 -4.87
N VAL A 413 -12.14 -30.46 -4.74
CA VAL A 413 -13.50 -30.67 -4.20
C VAL A 413 -14.54 -30.21 -5.21
N SER A 414 -15.41 -31.15 -5.62
CA SER A 414 -16.64 -31.02 -6.45
C SER A 414 -16.72 -29.89 -7.51
N GLY A 415 -17.07 -30.22 -8.76
CA GLY A 415 -17.33 -29.23 -9.82
C GLY A 415 -16.09 -28.80 -10.61
N SER A 416 -14.96 -29.50 -10.39
CA SER A 416 -13.62 -29.04 -10.71
C SER A 416 -13.12 -29.42 -12.12
N ASN A 417 -13.93 -29.22 -13.15
CA ASN A 417 -13.60 -29.71 -14.50
C ASN A 417 -12.43 -28.93 -15.15
N GLY A 418 -11.51 -29.68 -15.76
CA GLY A 418 -10.46 -29.16 -16.65
C GLY A 418 -9.26 -28.55 -15.93
N ASN A 419 -9.09 -28.78 -14.63
CA ASN A 419 -7.90 -28.32 -13.90
C ASN A 419 -6.66 -29.15 -14.32
N VAL A 420 -5.51 -28.50 -14.38
CA VAL A 420 -4.21 -29.10 -14.71
C VAL A 420 -3.31 -29.07 -13.49
N ILE A 421 -2.80 -30.23 -13.06
CA ILE A 421 -1.96 -30.36 -11.87
C ILE A 421 -0.68 -31.13 -12.23
N HIS A 422 0.47 -30.49 -12.08
CA HIS A 422 1.80 -31.06 -12.32
C HIS A 422 2.84 -30.40 -11.39
N SER A 423 2.88 -30.79 -10.12
CA SER A 423 3.79 -30.21 -9.12
C SER A 423 4.51 -31.30 -8.30
N ASN A 424 5.63 -30.93 -7.70
CA ASN A 424 6.38 -31.82 -6.83
C ASN A 424 5.79 -31.76 -5.42
N VAL A 425 5.53 -32.93 -4.83
CA VAL A 425 5.05 -33.04 -3.46
C VAL A 425 6.12 -33.74 -2.63
N ILE A 426 6.64 -33.05 -1.63
CA ILE A 426 7.63 -33.59 -0.70
C ILE A 426 6.88 -33.99 0.56
N MET A 427 6.60 -35.29 0.68
CA MET A 427 5.87 -35.87 1.82
C MET A 427 6.85 -36.39 2.87
N ASN A 428 6.69 -35.95 4.12
CA ASN A 428 7.50 -36.40 5.25
C ASN A 428 6.76 -37.46 6.08
N GLY A 429 6.65 -38.68 5.53
CA GLY A 429 6.24 -39.89 6.27
C GLY A 429 4.72 -40.05 6.51
N GLY A 430 4.16 -41.18 6.05
CA GLY A 430 2.81 -41.64 6.41
C GLY A 430 1.61 -40.93 5.76
N GLU A 431 1.84 -39.97 4.87
CA GLU A 431 0.80 -39.10 4.28
C GLU A 431 0.41 -39.51 2.83
N GLU A 432 -0.82 -39.14 2.44
CA GLU A 432 -1.55 -39.63 1.26
C GLU A 432 -1.79 -38.50 0.23
N TYR A 433 -1.30 -38.64 -1.00
CA TYR A 433 -1.68 -37.74 -2.08
C TYR A 433 -3.04 -38.17 -2.63
N ARG A 434 -4.08 -37.39 -2.32
CA ARG A 434 -5.48 -37.77 -2.59
C ARG A 434 -6.10 -36.91 -3.69
N ILE A 435 -6.42 -37.53 -4.84
CA ILE A 435 -7.28 -36.96 -5.88
C ILE A 435 -8.67 -37.60 -5.75
N ASP A 436 -9.61 -36.91 -5.11
CA ASP A 436 -10.93 -37.47 -4.81
C ASP A 436 -11.82 -37.67 -6.06
N THR A 437 -11.57 -36.94 -7.16
CA THR A 437 -12.44 -36.98 -8.35
C THR A 437 -11.60 -36.97 -9.64
N LEU A 438 -11.37 -38.12 -10.27
CA LEU A 438 -10.54 -38.20 -11.48
C LEU A 438 -11.24 -37.74 -12.77
N THR A 439 -12.57 -37.71 -12.82
CA THR A 439 -13.35 -37.16 -13.94
C THR A 439 -13.16 -35.65 -14.13
N ALA A 440 -12.55 -34.99 -13.14
CA ALA A 440 -12.23 -33.57 -13.14
C ALA A 440 -10.95 -33.22 -13.92
N MET A 441 -10.08 -34.21 -14.21
CA MET A 441 -8.81 -34.01 -14.91
C MET A 441 -8.96 -34.21 -16.43
N ASP A 442 -8.30 -33.36 -17.21
CA ASP A 442 -8.25 -33.50 -18.67
C ASP A 442 -7.52 -34.82 -19.07
N PRO A 443 -8.08 -35.67 -19.95
CA PRO A 443 -7.52 -36.98 -20.31
C PRO A 443 -6.06 -36.99 -20.82
N LEU A 444 -5.53 -35.82 -21.20
CA LEU A 444 -4.17 -35.65 -21.74
C LEU A 444 -3.07 -35.42 -20.70
N GLN A 445 -3.38 -35.42 -19.40
CA GLN A 445 -2.47 -34.92 -18.36
C GLN A 445 -2.34 -35.90 -17.17
N VAL A 446 -2.04 -37.17 -17.46
CA VAL A 446 -1.41 -38.04 -16.46
C VAL A 446 -0.02 -37.46 -16.17
N PRO A 447 0.35 -37.19 -14.90
CA PRO A 447 1.69 -36.70 -14.56
C PRO A 447 2.75 -37.61 -15.18
N ARG A 448 3.66 -37.05 -16.00
CA ARG A 448 4.71 -37.84 -16.67
C ARG A 448 5.80 -38.33 -15.71
N SER A 449 5.86 -37.73 -14.52
CA SER A 449 6.72 -38.13 -13.41
C SER A 449 6.05 -37.73 -12.10
N ILE A 450 5.79 -38.69 -11.23
CA ILE A 450 5.45 -38.47 -9.82
C ILE A 450 6.64 -39.01 -9.04
N GLU A 451 7.42 -38.13 -8.45
CA GLU A 451 8.54 -38.53 -7.59
C GLU A 451 8.02 -38.70 -6.16
N ILE A 452 7.90 -39.96 -5.72
CA ILE A 452 7.52 -40.32 -4.36
C ILE A 452 8.80 -40.77 -3.64
N THR A 453 9.41 -39.87 -2.87
CA THR A 453 10.71 -40.12 -2.20
C THR A 453 10.58 -40.61 -0.75
N GLY A 454 9.37 -40.55 -0.17
CA GLY A 454 9.09 -40.93 1.22
C GLY A 454 8.68 -42.39 1.40
N LYS A 455 9.29 -43.07 2.39
CA LYS A 455 8.87 -44.42 2.81
C LYS A 455 7.47 -44.35 3.45
N GLY A 456 6.51 -45.10 2.89
CA GLY A 456 5.12 -45.10 3.36
C GLY A 456 4.21 -44.08 2.69
N SER A 457 4.71 -43.33 1.71
CA SER A 457 3.90 -42.40 0.91
C SER A 457 3.02 -43.17 -0.10
N SER A 458 1.79 -42.69 -0.27
CA SER A 458 0.81 -43.25 -1.20
C SER A 458 0.21 -42.19 -2.12
N LEU A 459 0.01 -42.54 -3.38
CA LEU A 459 -0.77 -41.81 -4.37
C LEU A 459 -2.11 -42.53 -4.55
N VAL A 460 -3.23 -41.89 -4.25
CA VAL A 460 -4.56 -42.46 -4.49
C VAL A 460 -5.14 -41.92 -5.79
N LEU A 461 -5.36 -42.83 -6.74
CA LEU A 461 -5.97 -42.60 -8.04
C LEU A 461 -7.34 -43.28 -8.07
N THR A 462 -8.40 -42.52 -8.15
CA THR A 462 -9.76 -43.03 -8.40
C THR A 462 -9.92 -43.51 -9.85
N ASP A 463 -10.20 -44.79 -10.06
CA ASP A 463 -10.44 -45.32 -11.40
C ASP A 463 -11.76 -44.80 -12.02
N ALA A 464 -12.00 -45.16 -13.28
CA ALA A 464 -13.18 -44.72 -14.05
C ALA A 464 -14.53 -45.12 -13.42
N ASN A 465 -14.54 -46.07 -12.47
CA ASN A 465 -15.73 -46.51 -11.76
C ASN A 465 -15.90 -45.82 -10.40
N GLY A 466 -15.05 -44.85 -10.07
CA GLY A 466 -15.07 -44.20 -8.76
C GLY A 466 -14.34 -45.00 -7.67
N THR A 467 -13.58 -46.05 -8.03
CA THR A 467 -12.86 -46.86 -7.02
C THR A 467 -11.47 -46.29 -6.76
N PRO A 468 -11.14 -45.81 -5.55
CA PRO A 468 -9.80 -45.37 -5.22
C PRO A 468 -8.80 -46.53 -5.31
N ARG A 469 -7.70 -46.30 -6.04
CA ARG A 469 -6.54 -47.20 -6.19
C ARG A 469 -5.34 -46.56 -5.53
N THR A 470 -4.71 -47.24 -4.59
CA THR A 470 -3.60 -46.70 -3.81
C THR A 470 -2.28 -47.17 -4.40
N LEU A 471 -1.57 -46.30 -5.09
CA LEU A 471 -0.20 -46.50 -5.52
C LEU A 471 0.75 -46.21 -4.35
N THR A 472 1.48 -47.20 -3.83
CA THR A 472 2.43 -47.04 -2.71
C THR A 472 3.84 -47.38 -3.15
N VAL A 473 4.84 -46.74 -2.52
CA VAL A 473 6.21 -47.25 -2.54
C VAL A 473 6.38 -48.18 -1.34
N GLY A 474 6.51 -49.48 -1.62
CA GLY A 474 6.71 -50.50 -0.61
C GLY A 474 8.02 -50.28 0.17
N THR A 475 8.13 -50.95 1.32
CA THR A 475 9.35 -50.91 2.15
C THR A 475 10.60 -51.46 1.44
N ASP A 476 10.38 -52.16 0.33
CA ASP A 476 11.37 -52.70 -0.61
C ASP A 476 11.72 -51.73 -1.75
N GLY A 477 11.18 -50.51 -1.74
CA GLY A 477 11.38 -49.50 -2.79
C GLY A 477 10.63 -49.79 -4.09
N ARG A 478 9.71 -50.76 -4.10
CA ARG A 478 8.92 -51.11 -5.29
C ARG A 478 7.58 -50.40 -5.30
N LEU A 479 7.13 -50.04 -6.48
CA LEU A 479 5.79 -49.52 -6.71
C LEU A 479 4.74 -50.63 -6.47
N ARG A 480 3.63 -50.30 -5.83
CA ARG A 480 2.52 -51.21 -5.55
C ARG A 480 1.20 -50.53 -5.84
N VAL A 481 0.23 -51.19 -6.48
CA VAL A 481 -1.17 -50.73 -6.58
C VAL A 481 -2.01 -51.57 -5.62
N ASP A 482 -2.69 -50.92 -4.68
CA ASP A 482 -3.48 -51.56 -3.61
C ASP A 482 -2.68 -52.61 -2.83
N GLY A 483 -1.40 -52.31 -2.58
CA GLY A 483 -0.46 -53.21 -1.89
C GLY A 483 0.12 -54.33 -2.76
N ILE A 484 -0.35 -54.47 -4.01
CA ILE A 484 0.12 -55.47 -4.97
C ILE A 484 1.31 -54.89 -5.77
N PRO A 485 2.48 -55.54 -5.81
CA PRO A 485 3.61 -55.10 -6.62
C PRO A 485 3.24 -54.93 -8.10
N VAL A 486 3.67 -53.81 -8.70
CA VAL A 486 3.52 -53.52 -10.15
C VAL A 486 4.71 -54.05 -10.94
#